data_AF-A0A3N6BL60-F1
#
_entry.id   AF-A0A3N6BL60-F1
#
_cell.length_a   1.000
_cell.length_b   1.000
_cell.length_c   1.000
_cell.angle_alpha   90.00
_cell.angle_beta   90.00
_cell.angle_gamma   90.00
#
_symmetry.space_group_name_H-M   'P 1'
#
loop_
_entity.id
_entity.type
_entity.pdbx_description
1 polymer ?
#
loop_
_entity_poly.entity_id
_entity_poly.type
_entity_poly.pdbx_seq_one_letter_code
_entity_poly.pdbx_strand_id
1 'polypeptide(L)'
;KATSLAGRGKRVTLRDEKGGVLADFVLGKAVDGKTGYRYIRVPGQKRTYAVKTEADPSANFEDWIETDLLKLSAEEIRKIAINNYSINEQLGQLENVERTVLTRQKDRWTASTGRAPQKPAIDALTGALDTLRIVNVQPKPPALTKDLRAQEGLMLSMESLMSLRQKGFFVTQTGQLLSNEGELIVETDKGLVYTLRFGEVAPGAPGSTTGTEDKTTERRYLFITVSYHDDRAAAYNDGDPSKVRVTGNRLARELTHRFADWYYVISGADFTKLRPRAKDL
;
A
#
# COMPACT_ATOMS: atom_id res chain seq x y z
N LYS A 1 -10.26 40.01 -12.73
CA LYS A 1 -9.82 38.78 -13.42
C LYS A 1 -8.68 38.17 -12.62
N ALA A 2 -8.94 37.19 -11.75
CA ALA A 2 -7.87 36.43 -11.12
C ALA A 2 -7.31 35.47 -12.17
N THR A 3 -6.16 35.80 -12.75
CA THR A 3 -5.39 34.84 -13.54
C THR A 3 -5.00 33.71 -12.61
N SER A 4 -5.59 32.52 -12.79
CA SER A 4 -5.04 31.29 -12.23
C SER A 4 -3.66 31.10 -12.87
N LEU A 5 -2.63 31.57 -12.18
CA LEU A 5 -1.25 31.34 -12.59
C LEU A 5 -1.00 29.84 -12.43
N ALA A 6 -1.09 29.09 -13.52
CA ALA A 6 -0.42 27.80 -13.62
C ALA A 6 1.04 28.02 -13.16
N GLY A 7 1.48 27.23 -12.18
CA GLY A 7 2.76 27.43 -11.50
C GLY A 7 3.93 27.46 -12.48
N ARG A 8 4.72 28.55 -12.47
CA ARG A 8 5.83 28.81 -13.41
C ARG A 8 7.10 27.99 -13.10
N GLY A 9 6.98 26.89 -12.37
CA GLY A 9 8.10 26.05 -11.92
C GLY A 9 7.76 25.24 -10.68
N LYS A 10 8.65 24.30 -10.35
CA LYS A 10 8.59 23.40 -9.20
C LYS A 10 9.44 23.94 -8.07
N ARG A 11 8.84 24.29 -6.93
CA ARG A 11 9.59 24.68 -5.73
C ARG A 11 10.10 23.42 -5.04
N VAL A 12 11.39 23.39 -4.76
CA VAL A 12 12.09 22.29 -4.11
C VAL A 12 12.78 22.84 -2.88
N THR A 13 12.43 22.29 -1.72
CA THR A 13 13.07 22.62 -0.44
C THR A 13 13.74 21.36 0.08
N LEU A 14 15.07 21.38 0.18
CA LEU A 14 15.87 20.34 0.82
C LEU A 14 16.03 20.69 2.30
N ARG A 15 15.75 19.72 3.17
CA ARG A 15 15.88 19.87 4.62
C ARG A 15 16.82 18.83 5.21
N ASP A 16 17.45 19.16 6.31
CA ASP A 16 18.16 18.20 7.16
C ASP A 16 17.19 17.38 8.03
N GLU A 17 17.74 16.43 8.78
CA GLU A 17 16.98 15.55 9.68
C GLU A 17 16.21 16.31 10.78
N LYS A 18 16.67 17.51 11.15
CA LYS A 18 16.03 18.38 12.16
C LYS A 18 15.00 19.33 11.54
N GLY A 19 14.77 19.24 10.23
CA GLY A 19 13.86 20.10 9.46
C GLY A 19 14.46 21.45 9.06
N GLY A 20 15.75 21.69 9.34
CA GLY A 20 16.49 22.88 8.92
C GLY A 20 16.62 22.94 7.40
N VAL A 21 16.41 24.10 6.79
CA VAL A 21 16.44 24.25 5.33
C VAL A 21 17.90 24.33 4.85
N LEU A 22 18.31 23.36 4.04
CA LEU A 22 19.64 23.31 3.42
C LEU A 22 19.66 24.01 2.06
N ALA A 23 18.55 23.92 1.31
CA ALA A 23 18.37 24.59 0.03
C ALA A 23 16.89 24.84 -0.25
N ASP A 24 16.56 25.95 -0.92
CA ASP A 24 15.19 26.25 -1.34
C ASP A 24 15.19 27.03 -2.65
N PHE A 25 14.73 26.38 -3.72
CA PHE A 25 14.80 26.90 -5.09
C PHE A 25 13.53 26.61 -5.86
N VAL A 26 13.18 27.49 -6.79
CA VAL A 26 12.15 27.27 -7.81
C VAL A 26 12.85 26.86 -9.10
N LEU A 27 12.63 25.61 -9.52
CA LEU A 27 13.11 25.01 -10.76
C LEU A 27 12.11 25.28 -11.88
N GLY A 28 12.51 26.05 -12.88
CA GLY A 28 11.73 26.36 -14.08
C GLY A 28 11.99 25.40 -15.24
N LYS A 29 11.58 25.79 -16.44
CA LYS A 29 11.84 25.03 -17.68
C LYS A 29 13.32 25.03 -18.07
N ALA A 30 13.68 24.12 -18.97
CA ALA A 30 14.97 24.15 -19.66
C ALA A 30 15.17 25.47 -20.43
N VAL A 31 16.42 25.87 -20.60
CA VAL A 31 16.80 27.08 -21.35
C VAL A 31 16.86 26.74 -22.84
N ASP A 32 16.05 27.44 -23.63
CA ASP A 32 15.98 27.24 -25.08
C ASP A 32 17.36 27.50 -25.72
N GLY A 33 17.80 26.59 -26.59
CA GLY A 33 19.11 26.67 -27.25
C GLY A 33 20.32 26.37 -26.36
N LYS A 34 20.13 25.95 -25.10
CA LYS A 34 21.23 25.65 -24.18
C LYS A 34 20.99 24.35 -23.39
N THR A 35 21.43 23.23 -23.96
CA THR A 35 21.31 21.89 -23.38
C THR A 35 21.93 21.81 -21.98
N GLY A 36 21.22 21.17 -21.05
CA GLY A 36 21.64 21.00 -19.65
C GLY A 36 21.55 22.27 -18.80
N TYR A 37 20.90 23.34 -19.29
CA TYR A 37 20.59 24.53 -18.51
C TYR A 37 19.11 24.63 -18.19
N ARG A 38 18.81 25.12 -16.99
CA ARG A 38 17.47 25.36 -16.49
C ARG A 38 17.37 26.75 -15.86
N TYR A 39 16.19 27.36 -15.97
CA TYR A 39 15.89 28.58 -15.22
C TYR A 39 15.67 28.26 -13.75
N ILE A 40 16.44 28.88 -12.85
CA ILE A 40 16.32 28.71 -11.40
C ILE A 40 16.12 30.07 -10.73
N ARG A 41 15.31 30.10 -9.68
CA ARG A 41 15.06 31.31 -8.89
C ARG A 41 15.00 30.97 -7.40
N VAL A 42 15.48 31.88 -6.56
CA VAL A 42 15.27 31.83 -5.10
C VAL A 42 13.83 32.29 -4.78
N PRO A 43 13.06 31.55 -3.96
CA PRO A 43 11.74 31.97 -3.53
C PRO A 43 11.75 33.42 -2.98
N GLY A 44 10.71 34.20 -3.32
CA GLY A 44 10.62 35.61 -2.92
C GLY A 44 11.43 36.61 -3.77
N GLN A 45 12.51 36.18 -4.45
CA GLN A 45 13.31 37.10 -5.28
C GLN A 45 12.76 37.24 -6.69
N LYS A 46 12.81 38.43 -7.32
CA LYS A 46 12.32 38.60 -8.70
C LYS A 46 13.26 38.03 -9.77
N ARG A 47 14.55 37.89 -9.46
CA ARG A 47 15.59 37.51 -10.44
C ARG A 47 15.56 36.02 -10.73
N THR A 48 15.77 35.66 -12.00
CA THR A 48 15.88 34.28 -12.48
C THR A 48 17.23 34.11 -13.16
N TYR A 49 17.87 32.96 -12.95
CA TYR A 49 19.20 32.63 -13.44
C TYR A 49 19.15 31.42 -14.36
N ALA A 50 19.97 31.40 -15.42
CA ALA A 50 20.20 30.21 -16.21
C ALA A 50 21.34 29.41 -15.58
N VAL A 51 21.04 28.25 -15.01
CA VAL A 51 22.00 27.42 -14.26
C VAL A 51 22.20 26.11 -15.01
N LYS A 52 23.45 25.67 -15.16
CA LYS A 52 23.76 24.35 -15.71
C LYS A 52 23.42 23.29 -14.67
N THR A 53 22.41 22.48 -14.90
CA THR A 53 22.01 21.40 -13.99
C THR A 53 21.03 20.44 -14.67
N GLU A 54 21.13 19.17 -14.31
CA GLU A 54 20.16 18.13 -14.66
C GLU A 54 19.14 17.88 -13.53
N ALA A 55 19.21 18.64 -12.42
CA ALA A 55 18.36 18.44 -11.26
C ALA A 55 16.88 18.70 -11.60
N ASP A 56 16.09 17.62 -11.58
CA ASP A 56 14.65 17.66 -11.75
C ASP A 56 13.91 16.69 -10.80
N PRO A 57 14.02 16.89 -9.48
CA PRO A 57 13.41 16.00 -8.49
C PRO A 57 11.91 15.89 -8.73
N SER A 58 11.37 14.68 -8.74
CA SER A 58 9.94 14.49 -9.00
C SER A 58 9.06 15.14 -7.94
N ALA A 59 7.89 15.63 -8.35
CA ALA A 59 6.83 16.06 -7.43
C ALA A 59 5.83 14.94 -7.14
N ASN A 60 5.95 13.79 -7.80
CA ASN A 60 5.09 12.64 -7.59
C ASN A 60 5.67 11.80 -6.44
N PHE A 61 4.84 11.50 -5.44
CA PHE A 61 5.23 10.72 -4.26
C PHE A 61 5.83 9.34 -4.62
N GLU A 62 5.23 8.67 -5.60
CA GLU A 62 5.59 7.33 -6.06
C GLU A 62 7.03 7.19 -6.59
N ASP A 63 7.65 8.29 -7.03
CA ASP A 63 9.03 8.29 -7.50
C ASP A 63 10.05 8.25 -6.34
N TRP A 64 9.57 8.39 -5.10
CA TRP A 64 10.39 8.46 -3.89
C TRP A 64 10.18 7.29 -2.92
N ILE A 65 9.21 6.42 -3.19
CA ILE A 65 8.91 5.27 -2.34
C ILE A 65 9.47 3.97 -2.92
N GLU A 66 9.79 3.03 -2.04
CA GLU A 66 10.08 1.63 -2.39
C GLU A 66 8.92 1.04 -3.22
N THR A 67 9.25 0.54 -4.41
CA THR A 67 8.29 -0.04 -5.36
C THR A 67 7.98 -1.50 -5.04
N ASP A 68 8.94 -2.22 -4.44
CA ASP A 68 8.75 -3.57 -3.93
C ASP A 68 8.43 -3.51 -2.43
N LEU A 69 7.19 -3.12 -2.14
CA LEU A 69 6.74 -2.89 -0.79
C LEU A 69 6.63 -4.22 -0.01
N LEU A 70 6.05 -5.24 -0.63
CA LEU A 70 5.74 -6.53 0.00
C LEU A 70 6.95 -7.47 0.08
N LYS A 71 8.02 -7.23 -0.69
CA LYS A 71 9.14 -8.17 -0.84
C LYS A 71 8.63 -9.57 -1.22
N LEU A 72 7.68 -9.60 -2.16
CA LEU A 72 6.91 -10.76 -2.56
C LEU A 72 6.93 -10.90 -4.08
N SER A 73 7.31 -12.06 -4.59
CA SER A 73 7.20 -12.38 -6.01
C SER A 73 6.00 -13.29 -6.28
N ALA A 74 5.35 -13.15 -7.43
CA ALA A 74 4.17 -13.93 -7.80
C ALA A 74 4.40 -15.46 -7.78
N GLU A 75 5.63 -15.90 -8.04
CA GLU A 75 6.03 -17.31 -8.04
C GLU A 75 6.04 -17.96 -6.66
N GLU A 76 6.28 -17.15 -5.62
CA GLU A 76 6.37 -17.58 -4.22
C GLU A 76 4.98 -17.80 -3.61
N ILE A 77 3.93 -17.25 -4.24
CA ILE A 77 2.56 -17.35 -3.74
C ILE A 77 2.05 -18.78 -3.90
N ARG A 78 1.54 -19.34 -2.79
CA ARG A 78 0.96 -20.69 -2.72
C ARG A 78 -0.53 -20.69 -2.49
N LYS A 79 -1.06 -19.69 -1.76
CA LYS A 79 -2.49 -19.59 -1.49
C LYS A 79 -2.91 -18.14 -1.31
N ILE A 80 -4.10 -17.82 -1.81
CA ILE A 80 -4.73 -16.52 -1.64
C ILE A 80 -6.15 -16.76 -1.12
N ALA A 81 -6.50 -16.21 0.03
CA ALA A 81 -7.89 -16.14 0.49
C ALA A 81 -8.40 -14.72 0.34
N ILE A 82 -9.43 -14.56 -0.50
CA ILE A 82 -10.14 -13.30 -0.73
C ILE A 82 -11.38 -13.34 0.16
N ASN A 83 -11.39 -12.49 1.18
CA ASN A 83 -12.51 -12.33 2.09
C ASN A 83 -13.21 -11.01 1.73
N ASN A 84 -14.32 -11.12 1.00
CA ASN A 84 -15.20 -9.99 0.73
C ASN A 84 -16.20 -9.90 1.87
N TYR A 85 -16.18 -8.79 2.59
CA TYR A 85 -17.18 -8.48 3.60
C TYR A 85 -17.25 -6.97 3.77
N SER A 86 -18.37 -6.50 4.31
CA SER A 86 -18.49 -5.17 4.88
C SER A 86 -18.64 -5.27 6.39
N ILE A 87 -18.44 -4.18 7.11
CA ILE A 87 -18.71 -4.11 8.54
C ILE A 87 -19.85 -3.13 8.81
N ASN A 88 -20.83 -3.59 9.58
CA ASN A 88 -21.81 -2.71 10.18
C ASN A 88 -21.17 -2.05 11.40
N GLU A 89 -20.73 -0.80 11.27
CA GLU A 89 -20.01 -0.10 12.34
C GLU A 89 -20.84 0.13 13.60
N GLN A 90 -22.17 0.22 13.45
CA GLN A 90 -23.09 0.44 14.57
C GLN A 90 -23.25 -0.84 15.40
N LEU A 91 -23.37 -1.98 14.72
CA LEU A 91 -23.60 -3.29 15.36
C LEU A 91 -22.30 -4.07 15.62
N GLY A 92 -21.19 -3.65 15.01
CA GLY A 92 -19.90 -4.36 15.07
C GLY A 92 -19.93 -5.73 14.39
N GLN A 93 -20.83 -5.94 13.42
CA GLN A 93 -21.06 -7.22 12.77
C GLN A 93 -20.58 -7.22 11.31
N LEU A 94 -20.05 -8.36 10.87
CA LEU A 94 -19.71 -8.57 9.47
C LEU A 94 -20.97 -8.82 8.65
N GLU A 95 -21.04 -8.19 7.49
CA GLU A 95 -22.11 -8.33 6.51
C GLU A 95 -21.53 -8.76 5.15
N ASN A 96 -22.37 -9.37 4.32
CA ASN A 96 -22.02 -9.78 2.95
C ASN A 96 -20.74 -10.65 2.87
N VAL A 97 -20.57 -11.56 3.83
CA VAL A 97 -19.35 -12.36 3.96
C VAL A 97 -19.30 -13.42 2.88
N GLU A 98 -18.39 -13.22 1.92
CA GLU A 98 -18.04 -14.16 0.87
C GLU A 98 -16.55 -14.47 0.96
N ARG A 99 -16.20 -15.75 0.85
CA ARG A 99 -14.81 -16.20 0.87
C ARG A 99 -14.49 -17.07 -0.34
N THR A 100 -13.48 -16.65 -1.09
CA THR A 100 -12.90 -17.46 -2.17
C THR A 100 -11.45 -17.78 -1.84
N VAL A 101 -11.07 -19.05 -1.93
CA VAL A 101 -9.69 -19.50 -1.69
C VAL A 101 -9.11 -20.00 -3.00
N LEU A 102 -8.02 -19.38 -3.42
CA LEU A 102 -7.20 -19.78 -4.56
C LEU A 102 -5.98 -20.53 -4.03
N THR A 103 -5.72 -21.72 -4.56
CA THR A 103 -4.54 -22.52 -4.21
C THR A 103 -3.72 -22.79 -5.46
N ARG A 104 -2.41 -22.57 -5.37
CA ARG A 104 -1.47 -22.90 -6.43
C ARG A 104 -0.88 -24.28 -6.15
N GLN A 105 -1.11 -25.21 -7.08
CA GLN A 105 -0.48 -26.53 -7.09
C GLN A 105 0.41 -26.62 -8.32
N LYS A 106 1.73 -26.70 -8.11
CA LYS A 106 2.74 -26.56 -9.17
C LYS A 106 2.51 -25.23 -9.91
N ASP A 107 2.09 -25.28 -11.17
CA ASP A 107 1.84 -24.11 -12.01
C ASP A 107 0.37 -23.88 -12.33
N ARG A 108 -0.54 -24.52 -11.59
CA ARG A 108 -1.98 -24.39 -11.80
C ARG A 108 -2.66 -23.82 -10.56
N TRP A 109 -3.53 -22.84 -10.81
CA TRP A 109 -4.44 -22.29 -9.80
C TRP A 109 -5.76 -23.03 -9.80
N THR A 110 -6.26 -23.32 -8.60
CA THR A 110 -7.61 -23.86 -8.35
C THR A 110 -8.34 -22.96 -7.37
N ALA A 111 -9.67 -22.89 -7.49
CA ALA A 111 -10.52 -22.11 -6.60
C ALA A 111 -11.41 -23.01 -5.74
N SER A 112 -11.72 -22.56 -4.53
CA SER A 112 -12.66 -23.23 -3.61
C SER A 112 -14.09 -23.32 -4.14
N THR A 113 -14.41 -22.54 -5.19
CA THR A 113 -15.70 -22.59 -5.91
C THR A 113 -15.86 -23.88 -6.72
N GLY A 114 -14.78 -24.64 -6.92
CA GLY A 114 -14.73 -25.82 -7.78
C GLY A 114 -14.63 -25.49 -9.28
N ARG A 115 -14.70 -24.20 -9.65
CA ARG A 115 -14.48 -23.74 -11.02
C ARG A 115 -13.01 -23.43 -11.25
N ALA A 116 -12.57 -23.53 -12.51
CA ALA A 116 -11.24 -23.11 -12.88
C ALA A 116 -11.20 -21.56 -12.94
N PRO A 117 -10.31 -20.90 -12.18
CA PRO A 117 -10.22 -19.45 -12.22
C PRO A 117 -9.72 -18.97 -13.58
N GLN A 118 -10.21 -17.81 -14.01
CA GLN A 118 -9.81 -17.25 -15.28
C GLN A 118 -8.36 -16.76 -15.20
N LYS A 119 -7.50 -17.23 -16.12
CA LYS A 119 -6.09 -16.87 -16.16
C LYS A 119 -5.84 -15.34 -16.11
N PRO A 120 -6.55 -14.49 -16.89
CA PRO A 120 -6.36 -13.05 -16.81
C PRO A 120 -6.63 -12.45 -15.42
N ALA A 121 -7.61 -12.99 -14.68
CA ALA A 121 -7.92 -12.52 -13.33
C ALA A 121 -6.81 -12.91 -12.34
N ILE A 122 -6.27 -14.12 -12.45
CA ILE A 122 -5.14 -14.60 -11.65
C ILE A 122 -3.86 -13.80 -11.95
N ASP A 123 -3.55 -13.59 -13.23
CA ASP A 123 -2.36 -12.85 -13.66
C ASP A 123 -2.45 -11.38 -13.18
N ALA A 124 -3.63 -10.77 -13.25
CA ALA A 124 -3.85 -9.42 -12.73
C ALA A 124 -3.72 -9.34 -11.20
N LEU A 125 -4.28 -10.30 -10.47
CA LEU A 125 -4.21 -10.37 -9.02
C LEU A 125 -2.78 -10.59 -8.52
N THR A 126 -2.09 -11.59 -9.05
CA THR A 126 -0.72 -11.94 -8.66
C THR A 126 0.28 -10.87 -9.08
N GLY A 127 0.10 -10.28 -10.27
CA GLY A 127 0.89 -9.12 -10.70
C GLY A 127 0.69 -7.89 -9.81
N ALA A 128 -0.54 -7.62 -9.37
CA ALA A 128 -0.82 -6.52 -8.44
C ALA A 128 -0.20 -6.74 -7.05
N LEU A 129 -0.06 -8.00 -6.61
CA LEU A 129 0.64 -8.35 -5.37
C LEU A 129 2.16 -8.17 -5.51
N ASP A 130 2.74 -8.55 -6.65
CA ASP A 130 4.18 -8.44 -6.93
C ASP A 130 4.60 -6.96 -7.04
N THR A 131 3.87 -6.16 -7.82
CA THR A 131 4.21 -4.77 -8.10
C THR A 131 3.21 -3.79 -7.47
N LEU A 132 2.92 -3.97 -6.19
CA LEU A 132 1.92 -3.14 -5.50
C LEU A 132 2.35 -1.66 -5.42
N ARG A 133 1.64 -0.79 -6.13
CA ARG A 133 1.96 0.65 -6.18
C ARG A 133 1.30 1.41 -5.04
N ILE A 134 2.12 2.11 -4.27
CA ILE A 134 1.67 3.03 -3.23
C ILE A 134 1.65 4.45 -3.77
N VAL A 135 0.48 5.09 -3.70
CA VAL A 135 0.28 6.46 -4.18
C VAL A 135 0.38 7.50 -3.06
N ASN A 136 0.26 7.08 -1.80
CA ASN A 136 0.45 7.95 -0.64
C ASN A 136 0.69 7.12 0.64
N VAL A 137 1.24 7.75 1.68
CA VAL A 137 1.36 7.17 3.03
C VAL A 137 0.97 8.18 4.10
N GLN A 138 0.48 7.70 5.23
CA GLN A 138 0.26 8.50 6.43
C GLN A 138 0.84 7.81 7.65
N PRO A 139 1.52 8.53 8.56
CA PRO A 139 2.09 7.91 9.74
C PRO A 139 0.99 7.38 10.66
N LYS A 140 1.24 6.23 11.30
CA LYS A 140 0.41 5.74 12.39
C LYS A 140 0.74 6.48 13.69
N PRO A 141 -0.22 6.57 14.65
CA PRO A 141 0.07 7.07 15.99
C PRO A 141 1.22 6.29 16.63
N PRO A 142 2.14 6.95 17.36
CA PRO A 142 3.31 6.29 17.96
C PRO A 142 2.95 5.09 18.85
N ALA A 143 1.84 5.16 19.58
CA ALA A 143 1.33 4.05 20.40
C ALA A 143 0.99 2.83 19.52
N LEU A 144 0.25 3.03 18.43
CA LEU A 144 -0.10 1.95 17.50
C LEU A 144 1.14 1.33 16.86
N THR A 145 2.10 2.15 16.45
CA THR A 145 3.38 1.67 15.90
C THR A 145 4.13 0.77 16.90
N LYS A 146 4.15 1.17 18.18
CA LYS A 146 4.80 0.39 19.24
C LYS A 146 4.12 -0.97 19.41
N ASP A 147 2.81 -1.00 19.48
CA ASP A 147 2.03 -2.22 19.68
C ASP A 147 2.21 -3.21 18.51
N LEU A 148 2.16 -2.71 17.27
CA LEU A 148 2.34 -3.53 16.08
C LEU A 148 3.73 -4.16 16.00
N ARG A 149 4.77 -3.45 16.47
CA ARG A 149 6.15 -3.98 16.53
C ARG A 149 6.34 -4.97 17.67
N ALA A 150 5.65 -4.80 18.79
CA ALA A 150 5.71 -5.72 19.92
C ALA A 150 5.08 -7.08 19.58
N GLN A 151 4.03 -7.11 18.73
CA GLN A 151 3.28 -8.31 18.39
C GLN A 151 2.64 -9.02 19.61
N GLU A 152 2.52 -8.32 20.74
CA GLU A 152 1.92 -8.82 21.99
C GLU A 152 0.43 -8.44 22.12
N GLY A 153 -0.18 -7.99 21.02
CA GLY A 153 -1.54 -7.46 20.98
C GLY A 153 -1.58 -5.94 20.86
N LEU A 154 -2.76 -5.41 20.51
CA LEU A 154 -2.97 -3.96 20.37
C LEU A 154 -3.40 -3.36 21.70
N MET A 155 -2.60 -2.45 22.25
CA MET A 155 -3.06 -1.57 23.33
C MET A 155 -3.92 -0.48 22.69
N LEU A 156 -5.23 -0.66 22.77
CA LEU A 156 -6.22 0.18 22.09
C LEU A 156 -6.37 1.55 22.75
N SER A 157 -5.31 2.36 22.70
CA SER A 157 -5.36 3.76 23.07
C SER A 157 -6.46 4.45 22.26
N MET A 158 -7.11 5.45 22.85
CA MET A 158 -8.19 6.17 22.18
C MET A 158 -7.74 6.80 20.85
N GLU A 159 -6.50 7.30 20.80
CA GLU A 159 -5.89 7.86 19.59
C GLU A 159 -5.71 6.79 18.50
N SER A 160 -5.16 5.62 18.86
CA SER A 160 -4.97 4.50 17.92
C SER A 160 -6.32 4.03 17.36
N LEU A 161 -7.33 3.89 18.21
CA LEU A 161 -8.69 3.49 17.81
C LEU A 161 -9.33 4.50 16.85
N MET A 162 -9.26 5.79 17.18
CA MET A 162 -9.82 6.84 16.31
C MET A 162 -9.10 6.90 14.98
N SER A 163 -7.77 6.76 14.99
CA SER A 163 -6.95 6.74 13.77
C SER A 163 -7.28 5.57 12.86
N LEU A 164 -7.44 4.36 13.42
CA LEU A 164 -7.85 3.15 12.70
C LEU A 164 -9.25 3.33 12.12
N ARG A 165 -10.22 3.75 12.94
CA ARG A 165 -11.62 3.91 12.53
C ARG A 165 -11.77 4.92 11.40
N GLN A 166 -11.09 6.07 11.48
CA GLN A 166 -11.13 7.09 10.42
C GLN A 166 -10.63 6.57 9.06
N LYS A 167 -9.87 5.47 9.05
CA LYS A 167 -9.31 4.84 7.85
C LYS A 167 -10.02 3.55 7.47
N GLY A 168 -11.11 3.20 8.15
CA GLY A 168 -11.90 1.99 7.86
C GLY A 168 -11.35 0.71 8.50
N PHE A 169 -10.56 0.82 9.56
CA PHE A 169 -10.03 -0.33 10.31
C PHE A 169 -10.63 -0.40 11.71
N PHE A 170 -11.03 -1.59 12.12
CA PHE A 170 -11.79 -1.80 13.34
C PHE A 170 -11.16 -2.92 14.15
N VAL A 171 -11.00 -2.72 15.45
CA VAL A 171 -10.53 -3.78 16.34
C VAL A 171 -11.72 -4.32 17.11
N THR A 172 -11.94 -5.63 17.01
CA THR A 172 -12.99 -6.33 17.77
C THR A 172 -12.63 -6.42 19.25
N GLN A 173 -13.60 -6.79 20.09
CA GLN A 173 -13.36 -7.08 21.51
C GLN A 173 -12.37 -8.22 21.72
N THR A 174 -12.24 -9.14 20.75
CA THR A 174 -11.26 -10.23 20.75
C THR A 174 -9.86 -9.78 20.31
N GLY A 175 -9.65 -8.49 20.02
CA GLY A 175 -8.38 -7.94 19.57
C GLY A 175 -8.09 -8.18 18.08
N GLN A 176 -9.05 -8.72 17.33
CA GLN A 176 -8.90 -8.96 15.89
C GLN A 176 -9.05 -7.64 15.14
N LEU A 177 -8.09 -7.33 14.27
CA LEU A 177 -8.19 -6.21 13.33
C LEU A 177 -8.99 -6.65 12.08
N LEU A 178 -10.05 -5.91 11.79
CA LEU A 178 -10.93 -6.03 10.63
C LEU A 178 -10.90 -4.74 9.80
N SER A 179 -11.46 -4.80 8.61
CA SER A 179 -11.62 -3.67 7.70
C SER A 179 -13.06 -3.54 7.19
N ASN A 180 -13.46 -2.34 6.75
CA ASN A 180 -14.77 -2.14 6.14
C ASN A 180 -14.90 -2.68 4.70
N GLU A 181 -13.79 -2.91 4.00
CA GLU A 181 -13.78 -3.33 2.58
C GLU A 181 -13.14 -4.71 2.36
N GLY A 182 -13.25 -5.56 3.37
CA GLY A 182 -12.71 -6.92 3.32
C GLY A 182 -11.19 -6.96 3.39
N GLU A 183 -10.64 -8.15 3.18
CA GLU A 183 -9.20 -8.40 3.26
C GLU A 183 -8.75 -9.51 2.30
N LEU A 184 -7.46 -9.47 1.99
CA LEU A 184 -6.76 -10.48 1.21
C LEU A 184 -5.69 -11.12 2.08
N ILE A 185 -5.71 -12.44 2.20
CA ILE A 185 -4.69 -13.22 2.92
C ILE A 185 -3.84 -13.96 1.89
N VAL A 186 -2.53 -13.75 1.90
CA VAL A 186 -1.60 -14.36 0.94
C VAL A 186 -0.58 -15.20 1.68
N GLU A 187 -0.51 -16.48 1.36
CA GLU A 187 0.46 -17.43 1.93
C GLU A 187 1.55 -17.73 0.89
N THR A 188 2.80 -17.76 1.34
CA THR A 188 3.99 -17.98 0.50
C THR A 188 4.72 -19.27 0.85
N ASP A 189 5.52 -19.79 -0.08
CA ASP A 189 6.40 -20.94 0.16
C ASP A 189 7.49 -20.70 1.21
N LYS A 190 7.82 -19.44 1.53
CA LYS A 190 8.70 -19.06 2.63
C LYS A 190 8.02 -19.11 4.00
N GLY A 191 6.75 -19.48 4.07
CA GLY A 191 5.96 -19.52 5.31
C GLY A 191 5.48 -18.15 5.79
N LEU A 192 5.61 -17.10 4.98
CA LEU A 192 5.00 -15.79 5.28
C LEU A 192 3.52 -15.81 4.96
N VAL A 193 2.73 -15.20 5.85
CA VAL A 193 1.32 -14.90 5.67
C VAL A 193 1.14 -13.40 5.72
N TYR A 194 0.77 -12.82 4.59
CA TYR A 194 0.40 -11.40 4.46
C TYR A 194 -1.11 -11.27 4.68
N THR A 195 -1.54 -10.25 5.41
CA THR A 195 -2.94 -9.83 5.45
C THR A 195 -3.04 -8.37 5.02
N LEU A 196 -3.66 -8.16 3.86
CA LEU A 196 -3.91 -6.86 3.26
C LEU A 196 -5.37 -6.50 3.54
N ARG A 197 -5.59 -5.53 4.43
CA ARG A 197 -6.92 -5.03 4.80
C ARG A 197 -7.21 -3.74 4.07
N PHE A 198 -8.35 -3.67 3.39
CA PHE A 198 -8.73 -2.51 2.58
C PHE A 198 -9.65 -1.59 3.37
N GLY A 199 -9.32 -0.31 3.44
CA GLY A 199 -10.03 0.68 4.24
C GLY A 199 -10.86 1.66 3.42
N GLU A 200 -11.15 2.79 4.07
CA GLU A 200 -11.86 3.93 3.51
C GLU A 200 -11.18 4.54 2.28
N VAL A 201 -11.96 5.31 1.51
CA VAL A 201 -11.44 6.14 0.43
C VAL A 201 -10.53 7.23 1.03
N ALA A 202 -9.28 7.25 0.58
CA ALA A 202 -8.29 8.22 1.02
C ALA A 202 -8.53 9.58 0.33
N PRO A 203 -8.42 10.70 1.08
CA PRO A 203 -8.60 12.03 0.51
C PRO A 203 -7.50 12.38 -0.50
N GLY A 204 -7.83 13.16 -1.53
CA GLY A 204 -6.87 13.79 -2.44
C GLY A 204 -6.77 13.24 -3.87
N ALA A 205 -7.84 12.66 -4.43
CA ALA A 205 -7.93 12.46 -5.88
C ALA A 205 -8.08 13.82 -6.60
N PRO A 206 -7.26 14.16 -7.61
CA PRO A 206 -7.55 15.30 -8.49
C PRO A 206 -8.85 15.00 -9.26
N GLY A 207 -9.88 15.84 -9.11
CA GLY A 207 -11.10 15.77 -9.93
C GLY A 207 -12.42 15.51 -9.20
N SER A 208 -12.43 15.32 -7.87
CA SER A 208 -13.69 15.15 -7.11
C SER A 208 -14.42 16.48 -6.84
N THR A 209 -14.73 17.24 -7.88
CA THR A 209 -15.70 18.35 -7.85
C THR A 209 -16.86 18.15 -8.82
N THR A 210 -16.96 17.01 -9.48
CA THR A 210 -18.11 16.66 -10.34
C THR A 210 -18.49 15.21 -10.11
N GLY A 211 -19.72 14.98 -9.65
CA GLY A 211 -20.28 13.67 -9.27
C GLY A 211 -20.47 12.70 -10.44
N THR A 212 -19.37 12.24 -11.03
CA THR A 212 -19.32 11.05 -11.88
C THR A 212 -18.28 10.11 -11.27
N GLU A 213 -18.76 9.11 -10.54
CA GLU A 213 -17.96 8.13 -9.80
C GLU A 213 -17.28 7.14 -10.75
N ASP A 214 -16.11 7.49 -11.26
CA ASP A 214 -15.21 6.46 -11.80
C ASP A 214 -14.43 5.82 -10.64
N LYS A 215 -14.86 4.63 -10.20
CA LYS A 215 -14.23 3.85 -9.12
C LYS A 215 -12.73 3.58 -9.36
N THR A 216 -12.24 3.68 -10.60
CA THR A 216 -10.82 3.50 -10.89
C THR A 216 -9.95 4.68 -10.44
N THR A 217 -10.57 5.85 -10.20
CA THR A 217 -9.92 7.07 -9.71
C THR A 217 -9.89 7.16 -8.18
N GLU A 218 -10.70 6.36 -7.49
CA GLU A 218 -10.71 6.27 -6.04
C GLU A 218 -9.36 5.75 -5.54
N ARG A 219 -8.88 6.28 -4.42
CA ARG A 219 -7.69 5.77 -3.72
C ARG A 219 -8.15 5.22 -2.38
N ARG A 220 -7.58 4.12 -1.91
CA ARG A 220 -8.04 3.48 -0.67
C ARG A 220 -6.91 3.24 0.30
N TYR A 221 -7.22 3.38 1.59
CA TYR A 221 -6.27 3.01 2.64
C TYR A 221 -6.02 1.50 2.62
N LEU A 222 -4.79 1.12 2.91
CA LEU A 222 -4.33 -0.24 3.02
C LEU A 222 -3.57 -0.42 4.33
N PHE A 223 -3.96 -1.44 5.09
CA PHE A 223 -3.28 -1.87 6.30
C PHE A 223 -2.72 -3.27 6.10
N ILE A 224 -1.40 -3.42 6.28
CA ILE A 224 -0.70 -4.66 6.01
C ILE A 224 -0.14 -5.22 7.31
N THR A 225 -0.40 -6.49 7.58
CA THR A 225 0.30 -7.26 8.62
C THR A 225 0.97 -8.46 8.00
N VAL A 226 2.11 -8.87 8.56
CA VAL A 226 2.86 -10.04 8.10
C VAL A 226 3.24 -10.89 9.30
N SER A 227 3.03 -12.19 9.20
CA SER A 227 3.46 -13.17 10.18
C SER A 227 4.19 -14.33 9.49
N TYR A 228 5.05 -15.01 10.25
CA TYR A 228 5.66 -16.26 9.82
C TYR A 228 5.00 -17.43 10.53
N HIS A 229 4.79 -18.52 9.81
CA HIS A 229 4.10 -19.71 10.28
C HIS A 229 4.85 -20.98 9.88
N ASP A 230 5.33 -21.75 10.86
CA ASP A 230 6.07 -22.99 10.63
C ASP A 230 5.22 -24.07 9.96
N ASP A 231 3.92 -24.14 10.29
CA ASP A 231 2.97 -25.07 9.65
C ASP A 231 2.81 -24.75 8.16
N ARG A 232 2.81 -23.46 7.79
CA ARG A 232 2.73 -23.03 6.38
C ARG A 232 4.03 -23.28 5.64
N ALA A 233 5.16 -22.95 6.26
CA ALA A 233 6.46 -23.31 5.71
C ALA A 233 6.56 -24.83 5.47
N ALA A 234 6.17 -25.66 6.43
CA ALA A 234 6.18 -27.12 6.28
C ALA A 234 5.26 -27.59 5.15
N ALA A 235 4.04 -27.03 5.05
CA ALA A 235 3.07 -27.39 4.02
C ALA A 235 3.58 -27.15 2.58
N TYR A 236 4.53 -26.23 2.39
CA TYR A 236 5.05 -25.86 1.08
C TYR A 236 6.48 -26.33 0.81
N ASN A 237 7.12 -27.01 1.78
CA ASN A 237 8.51 -27.46 1.70
C ASN A 237 8.65 -28.93 2.13
N ASP A 238 7.82 -29.82 1.58
CA ASP A 238 7.87 -31.27 1.81
C ASP A 238 7.81 -31.68 3.29
N GLY A 239 7.10 -30.91 4.12
CA GLY A 239 7.00 -31.13 5.56
C GLY A 239 8.20 -30.61 6.36
N ASP A 240 9.22 -30.04 5.70
CA ASP A 240 10.43 -29.52 6.35
C ASP A 240 10.52 -27.97 6.24
N PRO A 241 10.12 -27.23 7.28
CA PRO A 241 10.22 -25.78 7.29
C PRO A 241 11.66 -25.27 7.51
N SER A 242 12.61 -26.13 7.92
CA SER A 242 13.96 -25.68 8.33
C SER A 242 14.71 -24.93 7.23
N LYS A 243 14.47 -25.29 5.97
CA LYS A 243 15.06 -24.66 4.77
C LYS A 243 14.75 -23.17 4.64
N VAL A 244 13.56 -22.76 5.07
CA VAL A 244 13.07 -21.37 4.93
C VAL A 244 12.84 -20.67 6.26
N ARG A 245 12.92 -21.38 7.39
CA ARG A 245 12.55 -20.85 8.70
C ARG A 245 13.33 -19.60 9.08
N VAL A 246 14.64 -19.62 8.93
CA VAL A 246 15.50 -18.49 9.34
C VAL A 246 15.25 -17.28 8.45
N THR A 247 15.21 -17.47 7.13
CA THR A 247 15.00 -16.39 6.16
C THR A 247 13.57 -15.84 6.24
N GLY A 248 12.56 -16.71 6.36
CA GLY A 248 11.16 -16.36 6.50
C GLY A 248 10.87 -15.58 7.79
N ASN A 249 11.37 -16.03 8.94
CA ASN A 249 11.23 -15.29 10.21
C ASN A 249 11.88 -13.91 10.15
N ARG A 250 13.10 -13.84 9.60
CA ARG A 250 13.80 -12.56 9.46
C ARG A 250 13.01 -11.60 8.58
N LEU A 251 12.55 -12.06 7.42
CA LEU A 251 11.75 -11.24 6.51
C LEU A 251 10.43 -10.80 7.13
N ALA A 252 9.72 -11.68 7.84
CA ALA A 252 8.48 -11.33 8.54
C ALA A 252 8.69 -10.23 9.59
N ARG A 253 9.80 -10.26 10.33
CA ARG A 253 10.16 -9.19 11.29
C ARG A 253 10.48 -7.88 10.58
N GLU A 254 11.32 -7.92 9.55
CA GLU A 254 11.67 -6.73 8.74
C GLU A 254 10.41 -6.06 8.18
N LEU A 255 9.50 -6.86 7.61
CA LEU A 255 8.23 -6.38 7.07
C LEU A 255 7.27 -5.90 8.16
N THR A 256 7.20 -6.57 9.31
CA THR A 256 6.40 -6.10 10.46
C THR A 256 6.85 -4.71 10.90
N HIS A 257 8.15 -4.49 11.06
CA HIS A 257 8.69 -3.19 11.44
C HIS A 257 8.39 -2.12 10.40
N ARG A 258 8.59 -2.44 9.11
CA ARG A 258 8.27 -1.56 7.97
C ARG A 258 6.79 -1.17 7.95
N PHE A 259 5.89 -2.15 8.10
CA PHE A 259 4.46 -1.94 8.04
C PHE A 259 3.86 -1.37 9.31
N ALA A 260 4.58 -1.33 10.43
CA ALA A 260 4.10 -0.72 11.66
C ALA A 260 3.93 0.81 11.53
N ASP A 261 4.82 1.48 10.80
CA ASP A 261 4.91 2.94 10.80
C ASP A 261 3.82 3.65 9.98
N TRP A 262 3.30 3.02 8.92
CA TRP A 262 2.52 3.72 7.90
C TRP A 262 1.16 3.08 7.62
N TYR A 263 0.14 3.91 7.47
CA TYR A 263 -1.01 3.58 6.64
C TYR A 263 -0.62 3.83 5.18
N TYR A 264 -0.86 2.85 4.33
CA TYR A 264 -0.58 2.96 2.90
C TYR A 264 -1.84 3.39 2.15
N VAL A 265 -1.68 3.96 0.97
CA VAL A 265 -2.77 4.27 0.06
C VAL A 265 -2.46 3.67 -1.30
N ILE A 266 -3.39 2.89 -1.84
CA ILE A 266 -3.29 2.26 -3.16
C ILE A 266 -4.25 2.90 -4.15
N SER A 267 -3.98 2.69 -5.44
CA SER A 267 -4.85 3.12 -6.52
C SER A 267 -6.13 2.26 -6.58
N GLY A 268 -7.22 2.82 -7.12
CA GLY A 268 -8.47 2.10 -7.35
C GLY A 268 -8.31 0.96 -8.37
N ALA A 269 -7.40 1.13 -9.32
CA ALA A 269 -7.01 0.08 -10.25
C ALA A 269 -6.38 -1.13 -9.53
N ASP A 270 -5.44 -0.91 -8.61
CA ASP A 270 -4.83 -2.00 -7.86
C ASP A 270 -5.82 -2.62 -6.87
N PHE A 271 -6.63 -1.80 -6.20
CA PHE A 271 -7.72 -2.29 -5.36
C PHE A 271 -8.67 -3.22 -6.13
N THR A 272 -9.05 -2.87 -7.36
CA THR A 272 -9.91 -3.70 -8.23
C THR A 272 -9.24 -5.02 -8.60
N LYS A 273 -7.94 -5.00 -8.95
CA LYS A 273 -7.18 -6.22 -9.27
C LYS A 273 -7.01 -7.14 -8.07
N LEU A 274 -6.87 -6.58 -6.87
CA LEU A 274 -6.73 -7.32 -5.61
C LEU A 274 -8.06 -7.91 -5.12
N ARG A 275 -9.20 -7.48 -5.69
CA ARG A 275 -10.54 -7.98 -5.39
C ARG A 275 -11.27 -8.45 -6.65
N PRO A 276 -10.76 -9.48 -7.36
CA PRO A 276 -11.44 -10.01 -8.53
C PRO A 276 -12.82 -10.54 -8.15
N ARG A 277 -13.77 -10.42 -9.08
CA ARG A 277 -15.15 -10.86 -8.84
C ARG A 277 -15.20 -12.37 -8.75
N ALA A 278 -16.06 -12.90 -7.87
CA ALA A 278 -16.21 -14.35 -7.68
C ALA A 278 -16.51 -15.12 -8.98
N LYS A 279 -17.16 -14.52 -9.98
CA LYS A 279 -17.41 -15.17 -11.28
C LYS A 279 -16.17 -15.33 -12.17
N ASP A 280 -15.13 -14.54 -11.89
CA ASP A 280 -13.86 -14.57 -12.61
C ASP A 280 -12.87 -15.56 -11.94
N LEU A 281 -13.25 -16.14 -10.79
CA LEU A 281 -12.48 -17.09 -9.97
C LEU A 281 -13.14 -18.48 -9.93
#